data_AF-A0A383D8V0-F1
#
_entry.id   AF-A0A383D8V0-F1
#
_cell.length_a   1.000
_cell.length_b   1.000
_cell.length_c   1.000
_cell.angle_alpha   90.00
_cell.angle_beta   90.00
_cell.angle_gamma   90.00
#
_symmetry.space_group_name_H-M   'P 1'
#
loop_
_entity.id
_entity.type
_entity.pdbx_description
1 polymer ?
#
loop_
_entity_poly.entity_id
_entity_poly.type
_entity_poly.pdbx_seq_one_letter_code
_entity_poly.pdbx_strand_id
1 'polypeptide(L)'
;MKRREFIKNAGILSLASYMPKSNASIQDIVALSLDGDEIILDSVDILDFMSSFQGSVITKEHYDYDTARLVWNGVWDKQPALIVYCESVADIQQAINFSREQNLLTAVRGGGHSISGKSTCDGGIIIDLSRMRKTSVDLQRKIVTVEPGCTLYDLDSKTLPYGYVVPAGVVSHTGVAGLTLGGGIGSLMRMFGLTIDNLRSVDIITADGVMRKASADENP
;
A
#
# COMPACT_ATOMS: atom_id res chain seq x y z
N MET A 1 -25.35 46.09 -1.71
CA MET A 1 -24.70 45.60 -2.95
C MET A 1 -24.59 44.09 -2.88
N LYS A 2 -25.27 43.37 -3.78
CA LYS A 2 -25.45 41.91 -3.74
C LYS A 2 -24.26 41.20 -4.39
N ARG A 3 -23.61 40.32 -3.63
CA ARG A 3 -22.41 39.54 -3.98
C ARG A 3 -22.80 38.23 -4.68
N ARG A 4 -23.55 38.32 -5.77
CA ARG A 4 -23.98 37.18 -6.61
C ARG A 4 -24.17 37.66 -8.05
N GLU A 5 -23.12 37.60 -8.85
CA GLU A 5 -23.15 37.47 -10.33
C GLU A 5 -21.69 37.39 -10.81
N PHE A 6 -21.04 36.26 -10.56
CA PHE A 6 -19.90 35.85 -11.37
C PHE A 6 -19.93 34.33 -11.49
N ILE A 7 -19.61 33.84 -12.68
CA ILE A 7 -19.72 32.47 -13.19
C ILE A 7 -21.06 32.17 -13.88
N LYS A 8 -21.16 32.64 -15.13
CA LYS A 8 -21.85 31.92 -16.21
C LYS A 8 -20.86 31.72 -17.36
N ASN A 9 -20.69 30.46 -17.73
CA ASN A 9 -20.20 29.92 -19.01
C ASN A 9 -18.70 29.96 -19.33
N ALA A 10 -18.04 28.82 -19.12
CA ALA A 10 -17.15 28.10 -20.06
C ALA A 10 -16.52 26.91 -19.30
N GLY A 11 -16.48 25.68 -19.76
CA GLY A 11 -16.91 25.10 -21.02
C GLY A 11 -16.95 23.57 -20.92
N ILE A 12 -17.72 22.98 -21.84
CA ILE A 12 -17.54 21.67 -22.48
C ILE A 12 -16.78 20.64 -21.65
N LEU A 13 -17.53 19.78 -20.93
CA LEU A 13 -17.06 18.45 -20.56
C LEU A 13 -16.84 17.66 -21.86
N SER A 14 -15.59 17.53 -22.29
CA SER A 14 -15.23 16.36 -23.09
C SER A 14 -15.34 15.15 -22.18
N LEU A 15 -16.48 14.46 -22.24
CA LEU A 15 -16.55 13.06 -21.88
C LEU A 15 -15.68 12.31 -22.88
N ALA A 16 -14.37 12.31 -22.65
CA ALA A 16 -13.49 11.31 -23.24
C ALA A 16 -14.00 9.98 -22.69
N SER A 17 -14.78 9.29 -23.52
CA SER A 17 -15.23 7.93 -23.28
C SER A 17 -14.03 7.09 -22.89
N TYR A 18 -14.01 6.67 -21.62
CA TYR A 18 -13.07 5.74 -21.03
C TYR A 18 -13.06 4.46 -21.87
N MET A 19 -12.02 4.29 -22.68
CA MET A 19 -11.65 2.98 -23.17
C MET A 19 -10.53 2.50 -22.26
N PRO A 20 -10.79 1.60 -21.29
CA PRO A 20 -9.70 0.86 -20.70
C PRO A 20 -9.02 0.15 -21.88
N LYS A 21 -7.70 0.32 -22.04
CA LYS A 21 -6.96 -0.59 -22.92
C LYS A 21 -7.31 -1.98 -22.42
N SER A 22 -7.90 -2.78 -23.31
CA SER A 22 -8.29 -4.14 -22.97
C SER A 22 -7.05 -4.89 -22.50
N ASN A 23 -7.22 -5.76 -21.49
CA ASN A 23 -6.19 -6.69 -21.03
C ASN A 23 -5.53 -7.47 -22.20
N ALA A 24 -6.21 -7.56 -23.35
CA ALA A 24 -5.71 -8.14 -24.61
C ALA A 24 -4.45 -7.46 -25.21
N SER A 25 -3.80 -6.52 -24.52
CA SER A 25 -2.57 -5.85 -24.95
C SER A 25 -1.37 -6.04 -24.00
N ILE A 26 -1.52 -6.84 -22.93
CA ILE A 26 -0.40 -7.25 -22.06
C ILE A 26 0.58 -8.08 -22.89
N GLN A 27 1.84 -7.67 -22.90
CA GLN A 27 2.96 -8.39 -23.51
C GLN A 27 3.85 -8.98 -22.42
N ASP A 28 4.78 -9.85 -22.80
CA ASP A 28 5.80 -10.35 -21.88
C ASP A 28 6.63 -9.18 -21.36
N ILE A 29 6.95 -9.20 -20.06
CA ILE A 29 7.64 -8.10 -19.39
C ILE A 29 9.01 -8.55 -18.91
N VAL A 30 10.05 -7.81 -19.29
CA VAL A 30 11.38 -7.97 -18.71
C VAL A 30 11.35 -7.42 -17.27
N ALA A 31 11.71 -8.27 -16.32
CA ALA A 31 11.65 -8.00 -14.90
C ALA A 31 12.94 -8.44 -14.20
N LEU A 32 13.06 -8.14 -12.91
CA LEU A 32 14.20 -8.51 -12.08
C LEU A 32 13.80 -9.51 -11.01
N SER A 33 14.61 -10.54 -10.84
CA SER A 33 14.43 -11.53 -9.79
C SER A 33 14.85 -10.98 -8.41
N LEU A 34 14.50 -11.69 -7.34
CA LEU A 34 14.99 -11.40 -5.98
C LEU A 34 16.52 -11.45 -5.87
N ASP A 35 17.16 -12.27 -6.71
CA ASP A 35 18.61 -12.43 -6.78
C ASP A 35 19.29 -11.34 -7.65
N GLY A 36 18.49 -10.56 -8.39
CA GLY A 36 18.94 -9.49 -9.27
C GLY A 36 19.16 -9.90 -10.73
N ASP A 37 18.75 -11.11 -11.10
CA ASP A 37 18.82 -11.60 -12.49
C ASP A 37 17.65 -11.08 -13.32
N GLU A 38 17.89 -10.90 -14.62
CA GLU A 38 16.82 -10.59 -15.56
C GLU A 38 15.95 -11.82 -15.81
N ILE A 39 14.63 -11.65 -15.69
CA ILE A 39 13.61 -12.69 -15.93
C ILE A 39 12.55 -12.16 -16.89
N ILE A 40 11.82 -13.07 -17.52
CA ILE A 40 10.67 -12.74 -18.37
C ILE A 40 9.41 -13.16 -17.61
N LEU A 41 8.51 -12.21 -17.39
CA LEU A 41 7.15 -12.48 -16.93
C LEU A 41 6.28 -12.73 -18.16
N ASP A 42 5.83 -13.97 -18.33
CA ASP A 42 4.97 -14.35 -19.45
C ASP A 42 3.63 -13.61 -19.37
N SER A 43 3.18 -13.06 -20.50
CA SER A 43 1.90 -12.35 -20.61
C SER A 43 0.71 -13.19 -20.14
N VAL A 44 0.76 -14.52 -20.33
CA VAL A 44 -0.28 -15.44 -19.86
C VAL A 44 -0.35 -15.47 -18.33
N ASP A 45 0.80 -15.59 -17.65
CA ASP A 45 0.84 -15.61 -16.18
C ASP A 45 0.38 -14.27 -15.59
N ILE A 46 0.74 -13.15 -16.23
CA ILE A 46 0.27 -11.82 -15.84
C ILE A 46 -1.25 -11.74 -16.00
N LEU A 47 -1.80 -12.20 -17.11
CA LEU A 47 -3.24 -12.17 -17.38
C LEU A 47 -4.03 -13.05 -16.41
N ASP A 48 -3.51 -14.25 -16.11
CA ASP A 48 -4.12 -15.16 -15.14
C ASP A 48 -4.12 -14.53 -13.75
N PHE A 49 -3.00 -13.95 -13.32
CA PHE A 49 -2.91 -13.21 -12.07
C PHE A 49 -3.89 -12.02 -12.03
N MET A 50 -3.98 -11.22 -13.09
CA MET A 50 -4.94 -10.12 -13.18
C MET A 50 -6.40 -10.60 -13.09
N SER A 51 -6.69 -11.80 -13.57
CA SER A 51 -8.06 -12.35 -13.56
C SER A 51 -8.50 -12.86 -12.19
N SER A 52 -7.56 -13.30 -11.35
CA SER A 52 -7.84 -13.81 -10.00
C SER A 52 -7.70 -12.75 -8.91
N PHE A 53 -7.05 -11.63 -9.22
CA PHE A 53 -6.81 -10.53 -8.29
C PHE A 53 -8.01 -9.57 -8.20
N GLN A 54 -8.51 -9.31 -7.00
CA GLN A 54 -9.66 -8.41 -6.81
C GLN A 54 -9.27 -6.94 -7.02
N GLY A 55 -8.06 -6.60 -6.57
CA GLY A 55 -7.49 -5.27 -6.70
C GLY A 55 -7.13 -4.89 -8.14
N SER A 56 -6.12 -4.02 -8.29
CA SER A 56 -5.69 -3.56 -9.62
C SER A 56 -4.22 -3.86 -9.85
N VAL A 57 -3.88 -4.40 -11.02
CA VAL A 57 -2.51 -4.59 -11.48
C VAL A 57 -2.21 -3.55 -12.55
N ILE A 58 -1.15 -2.79 -12.36
CA ILE A 58 -0.71 -1.68 -13.23
C ILE A 58 0.63 -2.06 -13.84
N THR A 59 0.70 -2.09 -15.17
CA THR A 59 1.93 -2.26 -15.95
C THR A 59 2.39 -0.92 -16.50
N LYS A 60 3.58 -0.88 -17.12
CA LYS A 60 4.18 0.33 -17.70
C LYS A 60 3.32 0.98 -18.79
N GLU A 61 2.48 0.21 -19.46
CA GLU A 61 1.59 0.66 -20.56
C GLU A 61 0.29 1.28 -20.05
N HIS A 62 0.01 1.15 -18.75
CA HIS A 62 -1.18 1.70 -18.11
C HIS A 62 -1.06 3.22 -17.93
N TYR A 63 -2.16 3.95 -18.15
CA TYR A 63 -2.18 5.41 -18.10
C TYR A 63 -1.72 5.98 -16.75
N ASP A 64 -2.11 5.33 -15.65
CA ASP A 64 -1.76 5.78 -14.30
C ASP A 64 -0.35 5.38 -13.83
N TYR A 65 0.42 4.62 -14.62
CA TYR A 65 1.70 4.02 -14.19
C TYR A 65 2.68 5.05 -13.60
N ASP A 66 2.88 6.17 -14.30
CA ASP A 66 3.83 7.20 -13.88
C ASP A 66 3.45 7.86 -12.56
N THR A 67 2.16 7.93 -12.25
CA THR A 67 1.69 8.45 -10.95
C THR A 67 1.74 7.35 -9.88
N ALA A 68 1.34 6.12 -10.24
CA ALA A 68 1.29 4.98 -9.33
C ALA A 68 2.66 4.62 -8.73
N ARG A 69 3.73 4.72 -9.53
CA ARG A 69 5.10 4.38 -9.09
C ARG A 69 5.73 5.39 -8.13
N LEU A 70 5.20 6.61 -8.04
CA LEU A 70 5.79 7.67 -7.23
C LEU A 70 5.70 7.35 -5.74
N VAL A 71 6.80 7.59 -5.02
CA VAL A 71 6.88 7.51 -3.55
C VAL A 71 7.12 8.91 -2.96
N TRP A 72 6.97 9.04 -1.64
CA TRP A 72 7.11 10.34 -0.97
C TRP A 72 8.50 10.96 -1.17
N ASN A 73 9.55 10.16 -1.10
CA ASN A 73 10.92 10.63 -1.35
C ASN A 73 11.22 10.57 -2.86
N GLY A 74 11.03 11.70 -3.55
CA GLY A 74 11.22 11.82 -4.99
C GLY A 74 12.65 11.62 -5.51
N VAL A 75 13.64 11.41 -4.63
CA VAL A 75 14.98 10.95 -5.05
C VAL A 75 14.92 9.52 -5.62
N TRP A 76 13.95 8.72 -5.20
CA TRP A 76 13.76 7.35 -5.66
C TRP A 76 12.76 7.30 -6.83
N ASP A 77 13.27 7.52 -8.03
CA ASP A 77 12.51 7.50 -9.28
C ASP A 77 12.62 6.14 -10.00
N LYS A 78 12.09 5.08 -9.36
CA LYS A 78 12.21 3.70 -9.87
C LYS A 78 11.08 3.30 -10.81
N GLN A 79 11.34 2.29 -11.63
CA GLN A 79 10.43 1.74 -12.64
C GLN A 79 10.11 0.26 -12.37
N PRO A 80 9.10 -0.06 -11.54
CA PRO A 80 8.68 -1.44 -11.30
C PRO A 80 8.07 -2.06 -12.58
N ALA A 81 8.23 -3.36 -12.75
CA ALA A 81 7.53 -4.11 -13.80
C ALA A 81 6.02 -4.13 -13.54
N LEU A 82 5.61 -4.32 -12.27
CA LEU A 82 4.21 -4.40 -11.85
C LEU A 82 3.96 -3.57 -10.59
N ILE A 83 2.79 -2.94 -10.50
CA ILE A 83 2.28 -2.32 -9.27
C ILE A 83 0.91 -2.92 -8.98
N VAL A 84 0.74 -3.53 -7.81
CA VAL A 84 -0.50 -4.23 -7.45
C VAL A 84 -1.15 -3.57 -6.25
N TYR A 85 -2.30 -2.95 -6.47
CA TYR A 85 -3.10 -2.35 -5.41
C TYR A 85 -3.99 -3.41 -4.78
N CYS A 86 -3.62 -3.88 -3.59
CA CYS A 86 -4.41 -4.85 -2.83
C CYS A 86 -5.64 -4.19 -2.21
N GLU A 87 -6.77 -4.89 -2.22
CA GLU A 87 -8.03 -4.46 -1.58
C GLU A 87 -8.50 -5.47 -0.52
N SER A 88 -7.85 -6.62 -0.44
CA SER A 88 -8.18 -7.69 0.50
C SER A 88 -6.94 -8.44 1.01
N VAL A 89 -7.12 -9.23 2.05
CA VAL A 89 -6.12 -10.21 2.52
C VAL A 89 -5.78 -11.22 1.41
N ALA A 90 -6.79 -11.67 0.67
CA ALA A 90 -6.61 -12.62 -0.43
C ALA A 90 -5.71 -12.03 -1.53
N ASP A 91 -5.85 -10.73 -1.83
CA ASP A 91 -4.96 -10.05 -2.78
C ASP A 91 -3.50 -10.09 -2.30
N ILE A 92 -3.23 -9.80 -1.02
CA ILE A 92 -1.85 -9.87 -0.50
C ILE A 92 -1.30 -11.29 -0.65
N GLN A 93 -2.08 -12.33 -0.33
CA GLN A 93 -1.65 -13.72 -0.49
C GLN A 93 -1.35 -14.06 -1.95
N GLN A 94 -2.23 -13.65 -2.87
CA GLN A 94 -2.05 -13.84 -4.31
C GLN A 94 -0.80 -13.13 -4.82
N ALA A 95 -0.58 -11.86 -4.43
CA ALA A 95 0.59 -11.09 -4.82
C ALA A 95 1.89 -11.72 -4.30
N ILE A 96 1.92 -12.19 -3.05
CA ILE A 96 3.08 -12.89 -2.47
C ILE A 96 3.36 -14.21 -3.19
N ASN A 97 2.31 -15.00 -3.47
CA ASN A 97 2.45 -16.27 -4.18
C ASN A 97 2.96 -16.05 -5.60
N PHE A 98 2.36 -15.12 -6.36
CA PHE A 98 2.80 -14.75 -7.70
C PHE A 98 4.27 -14.30 -7.69
N SER A 99 4.64 -13.43 -6.76
CA SER A 99 6.02 -12.95 -6.63
C SER A 99 7.00 -14.09 -6.34
N ARG A 100 6.62 -15.04 -5.48
CA ARG A 100 7.43 -16.22 -5.16
C ARG A 100 7.57 -17.17 -6.36
N GLU A 101 6.46 -17.48 -7.03
CA GLU A 101 6.42 -18.39 -8.18
C GLU A 101 7.26 -17.88 -9.33
N GLN A 102 7.28 -16.56 -9.54
CA GLN A 102 8.06 -15.88 -10.57
C GLN A 102 9.47 -15.48 -10.11
N ASN A 103 9.85 -15.76 -8.85
CA ASN A 103 11.08 -15.26 -8.21
C ASN A 103 11.27 -13.72 -8.32
N LEU A 104 10.19 -12.95 -8.31
CA LEU A 104 10.18 -11.53 -8.66
C LEU A 104 10.63 -10.62 -7.50
N LEU A 105 11.52 -9.65 -7.77
CA LEU A 105 11.95 -8.65 -6.80
C LEU A 105 10.73 -7.93 -6.22
N THR A 106 10.55 -8.00 -4.90
CA THR A 106 9.32 -7.54 -4.25
C THR A 106 9.57 -6.34 -3.34
N ALA A 107 8.84 -5.25 -3.57
CA ALA A 107 8.71 -4.13 -2.65
C ALA A 107 7.31 -4.10 -2.04
N VAL A 108 7.20 -3.74 -0.76
CA VAL A 108 5.90 -3.57 -0.08
C VAL A 108 5.69 -2.11 0.27
N ARG A 109 4.50 -1.59 -0.04
CA ARG A 109 4.15 -0.18 0.15
C ARG A 109 2.90 -0.03 1.01
N GLY A 110 3.08 0.51 2.22
CA GLY A 110 2.00 1.12 3.00
C GLY A 110 1.82 2.59 2.59
N GLY A 111 2.24 3.53 3.44
CA GLY A 111 2.16 4.97 3.15
C GLY A 111 3.23 5.53 2.19
N GLY A 112 4.21 4.74 1.74
CA GLY A 112 5.22 5.20 0.77
C GLY A 112 6.30 6.16 1.31
N HIS A 113 6.47 6.25 2.64
CA HIS A 113 7.38 7.18 3.33
C HIS A 113 8.81 6.66 3.56
N SER A 114 9.23 5.60 2.87
CA SER A 114 10.57 5.06 3.07
C SER A 114 11.64 6.08 2.64
N ILE A 115 12.43 6.59 3.59
CA ILE A 115 13.56 7.49 3.32
C ILE A 115 14.56 6.81 2.37
N SER A 116 14.80 5.51 2.57
CA SER A 116 15.70 4.69 1.76
C SER A 116 15.05 4.08 0.52
N GLY A 117 13.82 4.47 0.16
CA GLY A 117 13.18 4.03 -1.08
C GLY A 117 12.79 2.55 -1.13
N LYS A 118 12.55 1.90 0.02
CA LYS A 118 12.20 0.47 0.12
C LYS A 118 10.76 0.15 -0.27
N SER A 119 9.90 1.16 -0.41
CA SER A 119 8.51 1.00 -0.87
C SER A 119 8.40 1.08 -2.40
N THR A 120 9.50 0.89 -3.13
CA THR A 120 9.57 0.86 -4.58
C THR A 120 10.82 0.07 -5.04
N CYS A 121 10.79 -0.44 -6.27
CA CYS A 121 11.84 -1.23 -6.90
C CYS A 121 11.91 -0.96 -8.40
N ASP A 122 13.07 -1.22 -9.01
CA ASP A 122 13.21 -1.28 -10.47
C ASP A 122 12.97 -2.71 -10.92
N GLY A 123 12.24 -2.91 -12.03
CA GLY A 123 12.01 -4.22 -12.65
C GLY A 123 11.24 -5.25 -11.80
N GLY A 124 10.88 -4.92 -10.56
CA GLY A 124 10.15 -5.81 -9.65
C GLY A 124 8.65 -5.53 -9.57
N ILE A 125 8.03 -6.05 -8.52
CA ILE A 125 6.63 -5.81 -8.16
C ILE A 125 6.53 -4.95 -6.91
N ILE A 126 5.65 -3.94 -6.95
CA ILE A 126 5.20 -3.22 -5.76
C ILE A 126 3.88 -3.80 -5.29
N ILE A 127 3.87 -4.44 -4.12
CA ILE A 127 2.66 -4.80 -3.39
C ILE A 127 2.20 -3.58 -2.60
N ASP A 128 1.22 -2.86 -3.17
CA ASP A 128 0.69 -1.61 -2.64
C ASP A 128 -0.57 -1.87 -1.80
N LEU A 129 -0.48 -1.52 -0.52
CA LEU A 129 -1.52 -1.74 0.48
C LEU A 129 -2.35 -0.48 0.73
N SER A 130 -2.08 0.63 0.03
CA SER A 130 -2.61 1.97 0.34
C SER A 130 -4.14 2.09 0.22
N ARG A 131 -4.82 1.14 -0.43
CA ARG A 131 -6.29 1.04 -0.51
C ARG A 131 -6.92 0.29 0.67
N MET A 132 -6.12 -0.44 1.46
CA MET A 132 -6.56 -1.14 2.67
C MET A 132 -6.47 -0.19 3.88
N ARG A 133 -7.52 0.62 4.09
CA ARG A 133 -7.55 1.70 5.09
C ARG A 133 -8.65 1.59 6.15
N LYS A 134 -9.25 0.41 6.34
CA LYS A 134 -10.25 0.24 7.40
C LYS A 134 -9.60 0.35 8.76
N THR A 135 -10.34 0.97 9.68
CA THR A 135 -9.94 1.15 11.07
C THR A 135 -11.15 0.91 11.97
N SER A 136 -10.98 0.16 13.06
CA SER A 136 -12.01 -0.10 14.07
C SER A 136 -11.46 0.14 15.47
N VAL A 137 -12.34 0.58 16.38
CA VAL A 137 -11.97 0.85 17.78
C VAL A 137 -12.87 0.01 18.69
N ASP A 138 -12.26 -0.85 19.49
CA ASP A 138 -12.91 -1.55 20.59
C ASP A 138 -12.79 -0.68 21.86
N LEU A 139 -13.88 -0.02 22.24
CA LEU A 139 -13.92 0.87 23.40
C LEU A 139 -13.82 0.13 24.74
N GLN A 140 -14.24 -1.14 24.79
CA GLN A 140 -14.18 -1.94 26.01
C GLN A 140 -12.75 -2.37 26.29
N ARG A 141 -12.05 -2.86 25.26
CA ARG A 141 -10.65 -3.30 25.35
C ARG A 141 -9.64 -2.18 25.19
N LYS A 142 -10.08 -1.01 24.71
CA LYS A 142 -9.23 0.15 24.33
C LYS A 142 -8.17 -0.25 23.30
N ILE A 143 -8.61 -0.98 22.27
CA ILE A 143 -7.76 -1.43 21.16
C ILE A 143 -8.26 -0.79 19.88
N VAL A 144 -7.32 -0.28 19.09
CA VAL A 144 -7.58 0.12 17.71
C VAL A 144 -6.94 -0.89 16.77
N THR A 145 -7.71 -1.37 15.80
CA THR A 145 -7.23 -2.23 14.72
C THR A 145 -7.23 -1.42 13.44
N VAL A 146 -6.10 -1.42 12.73
CA VAL A 146 -5.91 -0.70 11.46
C VAL A 146 -5.46 -1.67 10.37
N GLU A 147 -5.97 -1.49 9.16
CA GLU A 147 -5.45 -2.15 7.96
C GLU A 147 -4.06 -1.58 7.58
N PRO A 148 -3.23 -2.33 6.84
CA PRO A 148 -1.82 -1.98 6.62
C PRO A 148 -1.59 -0.73 5.76
N GLY A 149 -2.60 -0.29 5.00
CA GLY A 149 -2.58 0.93 4.21
C GLY A 149 -2.94 2.19 4.99
N CYS A 150 -3.40 2.07 6.24
CA CYS A 150 -3.75 3.22 7.07
C CYS A 150 -2.57 4.17 7.26
N THR A 151 -2.89 5.46 7.24
CA THR A 151 -2.01 6.54 7.65
C THR A 151 -2.27 6.97 9.08
N LEU A 152 -1.38 7.75 9.67
CA LEU A 152 -1.56 8.26 11.02
C LEU A 152 -2.86 9.08 11.15
N TYR A 153 -3.29 9.76 10.08
CA TYR A 153 -4.59 10.41 10.04
C TYR A 153 -5.75 9.43 10.25
N ASP A 154 -5.71 8.25 9.63
CA ASP A 154 -6.78 7.26 9.74
C ASP A 154 -6.88 6.72 11.18
N LEU A 155 -5.71 6.50 11.80
CA LEU A 155 -5.58 6.11 13.20
C LEU A 155 -6.14 7.20 14.13
N ASP A 156 -5.59 8.40 14.07
CA ASP A 156 -5.94 9.50 14.98
C ASP A 156 -7.39 9.96 14.82
N SER A 157 -7.88 10.08 13.58
CA SER A 157 -9.27 10.50 13.32
C SER A 157 -10.31 9.53 13.87
N LYS A 158 -9.94 8.26 14.10
CA LYS A 158 -10.82 7.24 14.69
C LYS A 158 -10.69 7.13 16.21
N THR A 159 -9.52 7.40 16.79
CA THR A 159 -9.31 7.25 18.24
C THR A 159 -9.57 8.55 19.01
N LEU A 160 -9.21 9.71 18.46
CA LEU A 160 -9.33 11.00 19.13
C LEU A 160 -10.76 11.38 19.55
N PRO A 161 -11.83 11.09 18.79
CA PRO A 161 -13.20 11.36 19.23
C PRO A 161 -13.60 10.66 20.53
N TYR A 162 -12.90 9.58 20.90
CA TYR A 162 -13.10 8.84 22.15
C TYR A 162 -12.09 9.20 23.26
N GLY A 163 -11.23 10.19 23.01
CA GLY A 163 -10.15 10.58 23.92
C GLY A 163 -9.00 9.57 24.00
N TYR A 164 -8.87 8.68 23.01
CA TYR A 164 -7.79 7.70 22.93
C TYR A 164 -6.68 8.15 21.98
N VAL A 165 -5.44 7.81 22.35
CA VAL A 165 -4.23 8.11 21.59
C VAL A 165 -3.36 6.86 21.51
N VAL A 166 -2.62 6.74 20.41
CA VAL A 166 -1.53 5.78 20.25
C VAL A 166 -0.27 6.59 19.94
N PRO A 167 0.88 6.34 20.60
CA PRO A 167 2.12 6.99 20.21
C PRO A 167 2.45 6.68 18.75
N ALA A 168 2.62 7.71 17.93
CA ALA A 168 2.90 7.60 16.51
C ALA A 168 3.81 8.74 16.05
N GLY A 169 4.11 8.77 14.75
CA GLY A 169 4.82 9.88 14.11
C GLY A 169 4.06 11.20 14.14
N VAL A 170 4.70 12.26 13.66
CA VAL A 170 4.16 13.64 13.73
C VAL A 170 3.55 14.13 12.41
N VAL A 171 3.59 13.32 11.34
CA VAL A 171 3.12 13.70 9.99
C VAL A 171 1.96 12.80 9.57
N SER A 172 0.77 13.38 9.41
CA SER A 172 -0.50 12.65 9.29
C SER A 172 -0.60 11.69 8.11
N HIS A 173 0.08 11.95 7.00
CA HIS A 173 0.07 11.09 5.81
C HIS A 173 1.10 9.94 5.87
N THR A 174 1.87 9.82 6.96
CA THR A 174 2.78 8.69 7.18
C THR A 174 2.00 7.39 7.34
N GLY A 175 2.44 6.31 6.71
CA GLY A 175 1.81 4.99 6.86
C GLY A 175 2.06 4.37 8.23
N VAL A 176 1.00 3.86 8.88
CA VAL A 176 1.06 3.28 10.23
C VAL A 176 1.92 2.02 10.25
N ALA A 177 1.73 1.10 9.29
CA ALA A 177 2.42 -0.18 9.28
C ALA A 177 3.95 -0.03 9.22
N GLY A 178 4.45 0.72 8.22
CA GLY A 178 5.90 0.91 8.05
C GLY A 178 6.55 1.66 9.22
N LEU A 179 5.85 2.65 9.80
CA LEU A 179 6.33 3.37 10.98
C LEU A 179 6.39 2.45 12.21
N THR A 180 5.35 1.65 12.42
CA THR A 180 5.27 0.70 13.53
C THR A 180 6.34 -0.36 13.38
N LEU A 181 6.49 -1.01 12.23
CA LEU A 181 7.51 -2.05 12.04
C LEU A 181 8.96 -1.54 12.20
N GLY A 182 9.19 -0.23 12.11
CA GLY A 182 10.47 0.42 12.41
C GLY A 182 10.61 0.94 13.85
N GLY A 183 9.61 0.77 14.71
CA GLY A 183 9.56 1.26 16.09
C GLY A 183 8.49 2.34 16.30
N GLY A 184 8.64 3.47 15.62
CA GLY A 184 7.69 4.59 15.67
C GLY A 184 7.95 5.56 16.81
N ILE A 185 8.41 6.75 16.44
CA ILE A 185 8.77 7.84 17.36
C ILE A 185 7.90 9.08 17.11
N GLY A 186 7.57 9.80 18.17
CA GLY A 186 6.88 11.08 18.08
C GLY A 186 6.60 11.70 19.44
N SER A 187 5.73 12.72 19.46
CA SER A 187 5.55 13.60 20.61
C SER A 187 5.16 12.89 21.91
N LEU A 188 4.42 11.79 21.80
CA LEU A 188 3.91 11.03 22.95
C LEU A 188 4.89 9.98 23.48
N MET A 189 6.01 9.73 22.78
CA MET A 189 6.87 8.57 23.09
C MET A 189 7.51 8.62 24.48
N ARG A 190 7.79 9.82 24.98
CA ARG A 190 8.38 10.01 26.32
C ARG A 190 7.42 9.64 27.45
N MET A 191 6.11 9.66 27.19
CA MET A 191 5.08 9.35 28.19
C MET A 191 4.57 7.91 28.05
N PHE A 192 4.47 7.39 26.82
CA PHE A 192 3.78 6.14 26.54
C PHE A 192 4.60 5.11 25.75
N GLY A 193 5.90 5.37 25.51
CA GLY A 193 6.77 4.48 24.72
C GLY A 193 6.61 4.66 23.21
N LEU A 194 7.34 3.86 22.44
CA LEU A 194 7.26 3.81 20.98
C LEU A 194 5.90 3.30 20.49
N THR A 195 5.64 3.43 19.19
CA THR A 195 4.44 2.81 18.59
C THR A 195 4.44 1.29 18.80
N ILE A 196 5.59 0.63 18.62
CA ILE A 196 5.73 -0.83 18.85
C ILE A 196 5.48 -1.25 20.29
N ASP A 197 5.79 -0.40 21.28
CA ASP A 197 5.56 -0.72 22.70
C ASP A 197 4.06 -0.80 23.03
N ASN A 198 3.22 -0.28 22.13
CA ASN A 198 1.76 -0.29 22.23
C ASN A 198 1.10 -1.28 21.26
N LEU A 199 1.89 -2.01 20.45
CA LEU A 199 1.39 -3.03 19.53
C LEU A 199 1.00 -4.29 20.29
N ARG A 200 -0.23 -4.78 20.06
CA ARG A 200 -0.75 -5.98 20.74
C ARG A 200 -0.58 -7.26 19.92
N SER A 201 -0.84 -7.17 18.63
CA SER A 201 -0.71 -8.28 17.69
C SER A 201 -0.68 -7.77 16.25
N VAL A 202 -0.23 -8.61 15.32
CA VAL A 202 -0.36 -8.41 13.87
C VAL A 202 -0.86 -9.68 13.20
N ASP A 203 -1.66 -9.51 12.16
CA ASP A 203 -1.87 -10.56 11.16
C ASP A 203 -0.87 -10.34 10.03
N ILE A 204 0.00 -11.31 9.79
CA ILE A 204 1.12 -11.25 8.84
C ILE A 204 1.00 -12.39 7.81
N ILE A 205 1.09 -12.04 6.53
CA ILE A 205 1.28 -13.03 5.46
C ILE A 205 2.77 -13.20 5.26
N THR A 206 3.28 -14.41 5.45
CA THR A 206 4.71 -14.68 5.29
C THR A 206 5.05 -15.07 3.85
N ALA A 207 6.34 -15.26 3.53
CA ALA A 207 6.80 -15.56 2.17
C ALA A 207 6.21 -16.87 1.59
N ASP A 208 5.72 -17.78 2.43
CA ASP A 208 4.98 -18.97 2.03
C ASP A 208 3.51 -18.70 1.64
N GLY A 209 3.06 -17.44 1.68
CA GLY A 209 1.68 -17.04 1.36
C GLY A 209 0.67 -17.34 2.46
N VAL A 210 1.11 -17.84 3.61
CA VAL A 210 0.23 -18.22 4.73
C VAL A 210 0.09 -17.06 5.70
N MET A 211 -1.16 -16.73 6.04
CA MET A 211 -1.49 -15.79 7.11
C MET A 211 -1.23 -16.42 8.47
N ARG A 212 -0.51 -15.70 9.31
CA ARG A 212 -0.25 -16.04 10.71
C ARG A 212 -0.58 -14.84 11.58
N LYS A 213 -0.91 -15.10 12.84
CA LYS A 213 -1.02 -14.05 13.85
C LYS A 213 0.21 -14.09 14.73
N ALA A 214 0.81 -12.92 14.99
CA ALA A 214 1.91 -12.76 15.93
C ALA A 214 1.47 -11.86 17.09
N SER A 215 1.68 -12.32 18.32
CA SER A 215 1.40 -11.63 19.58
C SER A 215 2.32 -12.19 20.68
N ALA A 216 2.15 -11.72 21.92
CA ALA A 216 2.94 -12.24 23.05
C ALA A 216 2.66 -13.74 23.35
N ASP A 217 1.52 -14.25 22.92
CA ASP A 217 1.00 -15.59 23.21
C ASP A 217 0.87 -16.50 21.97
N GLU A 218 1.11 -15.98 20.76
CA GLU A 218 1.01 -16.72 19.50
C GLU A 218 2.13 -16.26 18.56
N ASN A 219 2.98 -17.19 18.08
CA ASN A 219 4.15 -16.88 17.24
C ASN A 219 5.00 -15.69 17.77
N PRO A 220 5.58 -15.80 19.00
CA PRO A 220 6.31 -14.71 19.65
C PRO A 220 7.69 -14.43 19.04
#